data_AF-A0A2T1E6J6-F1
#
_entry.id   AF-A0A2T1E6J6-F1
#
_cell.length_a   1.000
_cell.length_b   1.000
_cell.length_c   1.000
_cell.angle_alpha   90.00
_cell.angle_beta   90.00
_cell.angle_gamma   90.00
#
_symmetry.space_group_name_H-M   'P 1'
#
loop_
_entity.id
_entity.type
_entity.pdbx_description
1 polymer ?
#
loop_
_entity_poly.entity_id
_entity_poly.type
_entity_poly.pdbx_seq_one_letter_code
_entity_poly.pdbx_strand_id
1 'polypeptide(L)'
;MQNKFKPLNDEYQDTVLSFEISMLTVSDLLKQVKQALEAKGLDILRNTLSSRGGIPGGLQEWYVQGVNCEILKPGSTSWKKGKIKINISLEFCPDEPEIEEVTQSNNAEINQTNSPLDDIRQMMNKDN
;
A
#
# COMPACT_ATOMS: atom_id res chain seq x y z
N MET A 1 18.19 -7.17 -5.37
CA MET A 1 17.55 -5.99 -4.76
C MET A 1 16.26 -6.45 -4.12
N GLN A 2 16.11 -6.28 -2.80
CA GLN A 2 14.84 -6.60 -2.13
C GLN A 2 13.82 -5.53 -2.52
N ASN A 3 12.62 -5.96 -2.93
CA ASN A 3 11.51 -5.06 -3.17
C ASN A 3 11.04 -4.52 -1.80
N LYS A 4 11.18 -3.21 -1.59
CA LYS A 4 10.79 -2.51 -0.36
C LYS A 4 9.50 -1.69 -0.53
N PHE A 5 8.85 -1.77 -1.69
CA PHE A 5 7.57 -1.12 -1.91
C PHE A 5 6.50 -1.76 -1.04
N LYS A 6 5.76 -0.93 -0.31
CA LYS A 6 4.60 -1.33 0.49
C LYS A 6 3.35 -0.60 -0.04
N PRO A 7 2.19 -1.25 -0.09
CA PRO A 7 0.95 -0.61 -0.49
C PRO A 7 0.55 0.47 0.54
N LEU A 8 0.17 1.64 0.04
CA LEU A 8 -0.44 2.70 0.84
C LEU A 8 -1.89 2.28 1.14
N ASN A 9 -2.14 1.89 2.39
CA ASN A 9 -3.45 1.50 2.92
C ASN A 9 -4.28 2.73 3.33
N ASP A 10 -5.41 2.50 3.98
CA ASP A 10 -6.32 3.57 4.43
C ASP A 10 -5.72 4.49 5.51
N GLU A 11 -4.65 4.07 6.21
CA GLU A 11 -4.00 4.87 7.25
C GLU A 11 -3.25 6.07 6.65
N TYR A 12 -2.85 5.99 5.38
CA TYR A 12 -2.11 7.05 4.69
C TYR A 12 -3.01 8.04 3.94
N GLN A 13 -4.35 7.97 4.05
CA GLN A 13 -5.25 8.79 3.22
C GLN A 13 -4.97 10.30 3.31
N ASP A 14 -4.69 10.81 4.51
CA ASP A 14 -4.38 12.23 4.76
C ASP A 14 -2.87 12.53 4.68
N THR A 15 -2.04 11.53 4.38
CA THR A 15 -0.59 11.72 4.22
C THR A 15 -0.30 12.53 2.97
N VAL A 16 0.64 13.47 3.08
CA VAL A 16 1.05 14.34 1.97
C VAL A 16 2.21 13.71 1.22
N LEU A 17 2.06 13.62 -0.10
CA LEU A 17 3.12 13.37 -1.06
C LEU A 17 3.69 14.69 -1.54
N SER A 18 4.99 14.88 -1.32
CA SER A 18 5.73 16.06 -1.79
C SER A 18 6.55 15.70 -3.02
N PHE A 19 6.27 16.38 -4.12
CA PHE A 19 7.09 16.39 -5.33
C PHE A 19 7.84 17.73 -5.41
N GLU A 20 8.86 17.82 -6.26
CA GLU A 20 9.64 19.05 -6.44
C GLU A 20 8.77 20.27 -6.79
N ILE A 21 7.65 20.05 -7.49
CA ILE A 21 6.79 21.10 -8.03
C ILE A 21 5.39 21.16 -7.41
N SER A 22 5.02 20.19 -6.56
CA SER A 22 3.66 20.06 -6.07
C SER A 22 3.56 19.24 -4.80
N MET A 23 2.46 19.43 -4.06
CA MET A 23 2.12 18.61 -2.90
C MET A 23 0.67 18.19 -3.02
N LEU A 24 0.40 16.90 -2.81
CA LEU A 24 -0.93 16.30 -2.91
C LEU A 24 -1.11 15.33 -1.74
N THR A 25 -2.34 15.07 -1.30
CA THR A 25 -2.57 13.94 -0.40
C THR A 25 -2.58 12.62 -1.17
N VAL A 26 -2.27 11.52 -0.49
CA VAL A 26 -2.38 10.17 -1.06
C VAL A 26 -3.80 9.89 -1.51
N SER A 27 -4.81 10.30 -0.73
CA SER A 27 -6.22 10.12 -1.07
C SER A 27 -6.61 10.85 -2.35
N ASP A 28 -6.19 12.11 -2.52
CA ASP A 28 -6.47 12.88 -3.72
C ASP A 28 -5.82 12.24 -4.95
N LEU A 29 -4.53 11.88 -4.86
CA LEU A 29 -3.85 11.23 -5.97
C LEU A 29 -4.50 9.90 -6.34
N LEU A 30 -4.78 9.04 -5.36
CA LEU A 30 -5.41 7.74 -5.58
C LEU A 30 -6.80 7.90 -6.21
N LYS A 31 -7.58 8.87 -5.76
CA LYS A 31 -8.89 9.21 -6.34
C LYS A 31 -8.77 9.63 -7.80
N GLN A 32 -7.83 10.54 -8.12
CA GLN A 32 -7.62 11.00 -9.49
C GLN A 32 -7.14 9.86 -10.41
N VAL A 33 -6.23 9.00 -9.93
CA VAL A 33 -5.75 7.83 -10.67
C VAL A 33 -6.88 6.86 -10.96
N LYS A 34 -7.72 6.55 -9.96
CA LYS A 34 -8.92 5.70 -10.13
C LYS A 34 -9.87 6.29 -11.17
N GLN A 35 -10.21 7.57 -11.06
CA GLN A 35 -11.10 8.25 -12.00
C GLN A 35 -10.54 8.24 -13.43
N ALA A 36 -9.24 8.50 -13.61
CA ALA A 36 -8.61 8.50 -14.92
C ALA A 36 -8.61 7.09 -15.56
N LEU A 37 -8.30 6.05 -14.78
CA LEU A 37 -8.28 4.67 -15.25
C LEU A 37 -9.68 4.12 -15.53
N GLU A 38 -10.67 4.47 -14.71
CA GLU A 38 -12.07 4.13 -14.96
C GLU A 38 -12.60 4.84 -16.20
N ALA A 39 -12.27 6.12 -16.42
CA ALA A 39 -12.79 6.88 -17.55
C ALA A 39 -12.22 6.46 -18.92
N LYS A 40 -10.93 6.06 -18.98
CA LYS A 40 -10.25 5.78 -20.26
C LYS A 40 -9.42 4.51 -20.29
N GLY A 41 -8.96 4.03 -19.14
CA GLY A 41 -8.04 2.91 -19.05
C GLY A 41 -8.62 1.63 -19.64
N LEU A 42 -9.91 1.35 -19.38
CA LEU A 42 -10.56 0.15 -19.92
C LEU A 42 -10.73 0.21 -21.44
N ASP A 43 -11.04 1.37 -22.01
CA ASP A 43 -11.18 1.54 -23.45
C ASP A 43 -9.84 1.38 -24.18
N ILE A 44 -8.77 1.94 -23.61
CA ILE A 44 -7.41 1.76 -24.12
C ILE A 44 -7.03 0.27 -24.09
N LEU A 45 -7.31 -0.41 -22.98
CA LEU A 45 -7.03 -1.85 -22.83
C LEU A 45 -7.82 -2.68 -23.84
N ARG A 46 -9.11 -2.38 -24.01
CA ARG A 46 -10.00 -3.03 -25.00
C ARG A 46 -9.48 -2.86 -26.42
N ASN A 47 -9.09 -1.65 -26.79
CA ASN A 47 -8.58 -1.37 -28.13
C ASN A 47 -7.24 -2.08 -28.38
N THR A 48 -6.35 -2.07 -27.38
CA THR A 48 -5.04 -2.74 -27.46
C THR A 48 -5.18 -4.26 -27.62
N LEU A 49 -6.15 -4.85 -26.93
CA LEU A 49 -6.39 -6.30 -26.95
C LEU A 49 -7.38 -6.75 -28.04
N SER A 50 -7.95 -5.83 -28.82
CA SER A 50 -8.95 -6.14 -29.86
C SER A 50 -8.45 -7.19 -30.86
N SER A 51 -7.17 -7.11 -31.26
CA SER A 51 -6.52 -8.09 -32.15
C SER A 51 -6.37 -9.49 -31.54
N ARG A 52 -6.51 -9.63 -30.22
CA ARG A 52 -6.36 -10.88 -29.46
C ARG A 52 -7.72 -11.41 -28.94
N GLY A 53 -8.83 -10.89 -29.46
CA GLY A 53 -10.19 -11.26 -29.01
C GLY A 53 -10.80 -10.29 -28.00
N GLY A 54 -10.07 -9.25 -27.58
CA GLY A 54 -10.56 -8.19 -26.70
C GLY A 54 -10.78 -8.62 -25.25
N ILE A 55 -11.43 -7.73 -24.48
CA ILE A 55 -11.86 -7.99 -23.11
C ILE A 55 -13.38 -7.76 -22.97
N PRO A 56 -14.13 -8.71 -22.37
CA PRO A 56 -15.58 -8.61 -22.20
C PRO A 56 -15.95 -7.69 -21.03
N GLY A 57 -17.24 -7.36 -20.90
CA GLY A 57 -17.81 -6.63 -19.74
C GLY A 57 -17.57 -5.12 -19.75
N GLY A 58 -18.35 -4.38 -18.96
CA GLY A 58 -18.24 -2.93 -18.78
C GLY A 58 -17.34 -2.52 -17.61
N LEU A 59 -17.34 -1.21 -17.34
CA LEU A 59 -16.61 -0.62 -16.21
C LEU A 59 -17.03 -1.22 -14.87
N GLN A 60 -18.34 -1.45 -14.67
CA GLN A 60 -18.88 -1.97 -13.42
C GLN A 60 -18.35 -3.38 -13.12
N GLU A 61 -18.23 -4.24 -14.13
CA GLU A 61 -17.70 -5.58 -13.95
C GLU A 61 -16.20 -5.56 -13.67
N TRP A 62 -15.43 -4.72 -14.38
CA TRP A 62 -13.98 -4.67 -14.18
C TRP A 62 -13.56 -4.00 -12.87
N TYR A 63 -14.29 -3.01 -12.36
CA TYR A 63 -13.90 -2.24 -11.18
C TYR A 63 -14.71 -2.56 -9.91
N VAL A 64 -15.88 -3.20 -10.03
CA VAL A 64 -16.77 -3.47 -8.86
C VAL A 64 -17.06 -4.96 -8.69
N GLN A 65 -17.70 -5.60 -9.67
CA GLN A 65 -18.31 -6.93 -9.50
C GLN A 65 -17.39 -8.12 -9.83
N GLY A 66 -16.37 -7.88 -10.65
CA GLY A 66 -15.54 -8.90 -11.27
C GLY A 66 -16.15 -9.50 -12.54
N VAL A 67 -15.29 -9.75 -13.52
CA VAL A 67 -15.58 -10.40 -14.80
C VAL A 67 -15.34 -11.90 -14.67
N ASN A 68 -16.31 -12.71 -15.09
CA ASN A 68 -16.16 -14.17 -15.08
C ASN A 68 -15.05 -14.61 -16.02
N CYS A 69 -14.16 -15.48 -15.54
CA CYS A 69 -13.07 -16.04 -16.32
C CYS A 69 -12.65 -17.43 -15.81
N GLU A 70 -11.77 -18.08 -16.54
CA GLU A 70 -11.09 -19.30 -16.12
C GLU A 70 -9.57 -19.05 -16.13
N ILE A 71 -8.87 -19.56 -15.12
CA ILE A 71 -7.41 -19.50 -15.05
C ILE A 71 -6.82 -20.91 -15.14
N LEU A 72 -5.77 -21.06 -15.97
CA LEU A 72 -4.95 -22.26 -16.05
C LEU A 72 -3.50 -21.86 -15.79
N LYS A 73 -2.92 -22.36 -14.69
CA LYS A 73 -1.52 -22.15 -14.35
C LYS A 73 -0.66 -23.26 -14.96
N PRO A 74 0.56 -22.98 -15.46
CA PRO A 74 1.50 -24.02 -15.86
C PRO A 74 1.68 -25.09 -14.77
N GLY A 75 1.64 -26.37 -15.17
CA GLY A 75 1.70 -27.51 -14.24
C GLY A 75 0.38 -27.85 -13.54
N SER A 76 -0.71 -27.10 -13.78
CA SER A 76 -2.05 -27.45 -13.28
C SER A 76 -2.74 -28.41 -14.23
N THR A 77 -3.55 -29.33 -13.69
CA THR A 77 -4.26 -30.35 -14.46
C THR A 77 -5.63 -29.91 -14.98
N SER A 78 -6.14 -28.75 -14.54
CA SER A 78 -7.48 -28.28 -14.91
C SER A 78 -7.60 -26.75 -14.88
N TRP A 79 -8.60 -26.25 -15.62
CA TRP A 79 -9.04 -24.85 -15.58
C TRP A 79 -9.81 -24.57 -14.28
N LYS A 80 -9.55 -23.42 -13.66
CA LYS A 80 -10.30 -22.95 -12.48
C LYS A 80 -11.19 -21.78 -12.86
N LYS A 81 -12.51 -21.97 -12.77
CA LYS A 81 -13.52 -20.91 -12.88
C LYS A 81 -13.40 -19.92 -11.73
N GLY A 82 -13.59 -18.64 -12.03
CA GLY A 82 -13.56 -17.56 -11.05
C GLY A 82 -13.97 -16.23 -11.65
N LYS A 83 -13.63 -15.17 -10.94
CA LYS A 83 -13.79 -13.78 -11.39
C LYS A 83 -12.47 -13.03 -11.26
N ILE A 84 -12.23 -12.12 -12.18
CA ILE A 84 -11.12 -11.15 -12.13
C ILE A 84 -11.68 -9.74 -12.04
N LYS A 85 -11.05 -8.89 -11.24
CA LYS A 85 -11.33 -7.45 -11.16
C LYS A 85 -10.02 -6.67 -11.12
N ILE A 86 -10.05 -5.43 -11.56
CA ILE A 86 -8.94 -4.49 -11.45
C ILE A 86 -9.02 -3.84 -10.07
N ASN A 87 -7.89 -3.82 -9.36
CA ASN A 87 -7.70 -3.04 -8.15
C ASN A 87 -6.53 -2.09 -8.36
N ILE A 88 -6.69 -0.84 -7.94
CA ILE A 88 -5.71 0.23 -8.12
C ILE A 88 -5.24 0.65 -6.73
N SER A 89 -3.94 0.48 -6.50
CA SER A 89 -3.24 0.89 -5.29
C SER A 89 -1.99 1.69 -5.65
N LEU A 90 -1.55 2.53 -4.73
CA LEU A 90 -0.25 3.20 -4.79
C LEU A 90 0.69 2.46 -3.83
N GLU A 91 1.95 2.31 -4.20
CA GLU A 91 2.97 1.73 -3.33
C GLU A 91 4.08 2.76 -3.09
N PHE A 92 4.62 2.77 -1.88
CA PHE A 92 5.68 3.67 -1.47
C PHE A 92 6.89 2.89 -0.95
N CYS A 93 8.08 3.38 -1.25
CA CYS A 93 9.35 2.82 -0.80
C CYS A 93 10.17 3.97 -0.20
N PRO A 94 10.38 4.01 1.13
CA PRO A 94 11.25 5.01 1.74
C PRO A 94 12.72 4.71 1.42
N ASP A 95 13.54 5.76 1.28
CA ASP A 95 14.99 5.64 1.03
C ASP A 95 15.72 5.03 2.23
N GLU A 96 15.34 5.46 3.43
CA GLU A 96 15.79 4.88 4.69
C GLU A 96 14.79 3.83 5.19
N PRO A 97 15.25 2.69 5.75
CA PRO A 97 14.34 1.73 6.34
C PRO A 97 13.55 2.39 7.48
N GLU A 98 12.23 2.18 7.51
CA GLU A 98 11.43 2.48 8.71
C GLU A 98 12.09 1.76 9.90
N ILE A 99 12.56 2.53 10.87
CA ILE A 99 12.91 1.98 12.17
C ILE A 99 11.56 1.56 12.74
N GLU A 100 11.27 0.26 12.74
CA GLU A 100 10.10 -0.25 13.46
C GLU A 100 10.25 0.21 14.91
N GLU A 101 9.47 1.21 15.32
CA GLU A 101 9.33 1.54 16.73
C GLU A 101 8.78 0.28 17.38
N VAL A 102 9.68 -0.48 18.01
CA VAL A 102 9.32 -1.58 18.89
C VAL A 102 8.45 -0.94 19.96
N THR A 103 7.14 -1.03 19.79
CA THR A 103 6.18 -0.78 20.85
C THR A 103 6.40 -1.92 21.83
N GLN A 104 7.39 -1.75 22.71
CA GLN A 104 7.52 -2.51 23.93
C GLN A 104 6.27 -2.17 24.75
N SER A 105 5.18 -2.88 24.45
CA SER A 105 4.03 -2.99 25.34
C SER A 105 4.55 -3.71 26.58
N ASN A 106 4.98 -2.90 27.53
CA ASN A 106 5.57 -3.31 28.79
C ASN A 106 4.53 -4.04 29.62
N ASN A 107 4.51 -5.37 29.53
CA ASN A 107 4.10 -6.26 30.59
C ASN A 107 5.14 -7.37 30.73
N ALA A 108 6.36 -6.99 31.13
CA ALA A 108 7.33 -7.91 31.72
C ALA A 108 8.25 -7.14 32.67
N GLU A 109 8.09 -7.47 33.95
CA GLU A 109 8.87 -7.17 35.14
C GLU A 109 10.12 -6.27 35.04
N ILE A 110 10.04 -5.22 35.85
CA ILE A 110 11.05 -4.24 36.22
C ILE A 110 12.25 -4.98 36.85
N ASN A 111 13.32 -5.22 36.07
CA ASN A 111 14.65 -5.39 36.64
C ASN A 111 15.46 -4.13 36.33
N GLN A 112 15.55 -3.29 37.36
CA GLN A 112 16.27 -2.03 37.39
C GLN A 112 17.72 -2.23 36.94
N THR A 113 18.02 -1.85 35.70
CA THR A 113 19.37 -1.41 35.32
C THR A 113 19.29 0.10 35.26
N ASN A 114 19.97 0.76 36.20
CA ASN A 114 19.94 2.22 36.36
C ASN A 114 20.20 2.90 35.02
N SER A 115 19.22 3.66 34.56
CA SER A 115 19.33 4.46 33.34
C SER A 115 20.37 5.56 33.57
N PRO A 116 21.29 5.83 32.62
CA PRO A 116 22.28 6.91 32.74
C PRO A 116 21.69 8.29 33.03
N LEU A 117 20.41 8.47 32.72
CA LEU A 117 19.65 9.70 32.97
C LEU A 117 19.19 9.85 34.43
N ASP A 118 19.05 8.75 35.16
CA ASP A 118 18.66 8.77 36.58
C ASP A 118 19.82 9.23 37.48
N ASP A 119 21.06 8.92 37.10
CA ASP A 119 22.25 9.42 37.82
C ASP A 119 22.32 10.95 37.80
N ILE A 120 21.92 11.58 36.69
CA ILE A 120 21.88 13.04 36.53
C ILE A 120 20.81 13.67 37.43
N ARG A 121 19.63 13.06 37.51
CA ARG A 121 18.53 13.54 38.37
C ARG A 121 18.89 13.46 39.84
N GLN A 122 19.62 12.42 40.25
CA GLN A 122 20.10 12.30 41.63
C GLN A 122 21.19 13.32 41.97
N MET A 123 22.02 13.69 40.99
CA MET A 123 23.05 14.72 41.17
C MET A 123 22.42 16.10 41.40
N MET A 124 21.36 16.44 40.68
CA MET A 124 20.67 17.74 40.82
C MET A 124 19.93 17.92 42.16
N ASN A 125 19.54 16.84 42.82
CA ASN A 125 18.79 16.90 44.08
C ASN A 125 19.69 16.92 45.33
N LYS A 126 21.02 16.84 45.18
CA LYS A 126 21.98 16.83 46.30
C LYS A 126 22.56 18.20 46.68
N ASP A 127 22.29 19.24 45.90
CA ASP A 127 22.84 20.59 46.11
C ASP A 127 21.84 21.58 46.75
N ASN A 128 21.00 21.14 47.70
CA ASN A 128 20.13 22.02 48.50
C ASN A 128 20.01 21.59 49.96
#